data_AF-A0A259GZA4-F1
#
_entry.id   AF-A0A259GZA4-F1
#
_cell.length_a   1.000
_cell.length_b   1.000
_cell.length_c   1.000
_cell.angle_alpha   90.00
_cell.angle_beta   90.00
_cell.angle_gamma   90.00
#
_symmetry.space_group_name_H-M   'P 1'
#
loop_
_entity.id
_entity.type
_entity.pdbx_description
1 polymer ?
#
loop_
_entity_poly.entity_id
_entity_poly.type
_entity_poly.pdbx_seq_one_letter_code
_entity_poly.pdbx_strand_id
1 'polypeptide(L)' 'MLKAELKRRGMTYADLVVRLAQHGVVESEANLRNKISRGSFTAAFFLQCLIAVGCEHVTIQAPRADVT' A
#
# COMPACT_ATOMS: atom_id res chain seq x y z
N MET A 1 6.67 -0.08 -3.15
CA MET A 1 5.58 -0.82 -3.84
C MET A 1 4.23 -0.13 -3.71
N LEU A 2 3.69 0.13 -2.51
CA LEU A 2 2.32 0.66 -2.38
C LEU A 2 2.07 1.99 -3.12
N LYS A 3 3.05 2.93 -3.08
CA LYS A 3 2.99 4.18 -3.86
C LYS A 3 2.88 3.93 -5.37
N ALA A 4 3.54 2.90 -5.88
CA ALA A 4 3.48 2.55 -7.29
C ALA A 4 2.10 1.98 -7.67
N GLU A 5 1.48 1.21 -6.78
CA GLU A 5 0.13 0.66 -7.00
C GLU A 5 -0.94 1.75 -7.00
N LEU A 6 -0.85 2.72 -6.08
CA LEU A 6 -1.71 3.92 -6.08
C LEU A 6 -1.58 4.69 -7.40
N LYS A 7 -0.35 4.92 -7.87
CA LYS A 7 -0.10 5.60 -9.14
C LYS A 7 -0.65 4.83 -10.35
N ARG A 8 -0.45 3.50 -10.39
CA ARG A 8 -0.97 2.63 -11.47
C ARG A 8 -2.49 2.68 -11.59
N ARG A 9 -3.18 2.90 -10.46
CA ARG A 9 -4.65 2.91 -10.37
C ARG A 9 -5.24 4.31 -10.33
N GLY A 10 -4.42 5.36 -10.46
CA GLY A 10 -4.87 6.75 -10.38
C GLY A 10 -5.49 7.14 -9.03
N MET A 11 -5.13 6.44 -7.94
CA MET A 11 -5.67 6.70 -6.60
C MET A 11 -4.80 7.66 -5.81
N THR A 12 -5.45 8.54 -5.07
CA THR A 12 -4.82 9.42 -4.08
C THR A 12 -4.76 8.75 -2.70
N TYR A 13 -4.05 9.38 -1.75
CA TYR A 13 -4.09 8.94 -0.36
C TYR A 13 -5.47 9.14 0.27
N ALA A 14 -6.23 10.16 -0.14
CA ALA A 14 -7.59 10.39 0.32
C ALA A 14 -8.51 9.25 -0.10
N ASP A 15 -8.39 8.78 -1.36
CA ASP A 15 -9.15 7.62 -1.86
C ASP A 15 -8.81 6.36 -1.06
N LEU A 16 -7.52 6.14 -0.77
CA LEU A 16 -7.09 4.99 0.02
C LEU A 16 -7.65 5.04 1.45
N VAL A 17 -7.71 6.21 2.10
CA VAL A 17 -8.35 6.37 3.43
C VAL A 17 -9.81 5.94 3.38
N VAL A 18 -10.58 6.43 2.40
CA VAL A 18 -12.01 6.11 2.27
C VAL A 18 -12.22 4.61 2.09
N ARG A 19 -11.39 3.96 1.26
CA ARG A 19 -11.49 2.52 1.02
C ARG A 19 -11.03 1.68 2.21
N LEU A 20 -9.97 2.10 2.90
CA LEU A 20 -9.51 1.45 4.13
C LEU A 20 -10.60 1.47 5.22
N ALA A 21 -11.38 2.55 5.31
CA ALA A 21 -12.50 2.65 6.25
C ALA A 21 -13.58 1.59 5.98
N GLN A 22 -13.81 1.20 4.71
CA GLN A 22 -14.72 0.11 4.35
C GLN A 22 -14.24 -1.26 4.85
N HIS A 23 -12.94 -1.39 5.13
CA HIS A 23 -12.30 -2.57 5.71
C HIS A 23 -12.03 -2.44 7.22
N GLY A 24 -12.65 -1.45 7.88
CA GLY A 24 -12.51 -1.22 9.33
C GLY A 24 -11.21 -0.53 9.74
N VAL A 25 -10.43 -0.01 8.79
CA VAL A 25 -9.17 0.69 9.06
C VAL A 25 -9.41 2.19 8.95
N VAL A 26 -9.47 2.87 10.10
CA VAL A 26 -9.65 4.33 10.15
C VAL A 26 -8.28 5.00 10.27
N GLU A 27 -7.91 5.77 9.26
CA GLU A 27 -6.68 6.55 9.19
C GLU A 27 -7.01 7.98 8.74
N SER A 28 -6.16 8.95 9.10
CA SER A 28 -6.19 10.27 8.44
C SER A 28 -5.23 10.25 7.24
N GLU A 29 -5.45 11.12 6.25
CA GLU A 29 -4.56 11.19 5.08
C GLU A 29 -3.11 11.50 5.49
N ALA A 30 -2.93 12.37 6.48
CA ALA A 30 -1.62 12.72 7.02
C ALA A 30 -0.94 11.52 7.71
N ASN A 31 -1.68 10.76 8.54
CA ASN A 31 -1.14 9.57 9.21
C ASN A 31 -0.79 8.48 8.19
N LEU A 32 -1.68 8.22 7.24
CA LEU A 32 -1.47 7.26 6.16
C LEU A 32 -0.22 7.60 5.35
N ARG A 33 -0.08 8.85 4.92
CA ARG A 33 1.09 9.34 4.18
C ARG A 33 2.37 9.15 4.98
N ASN A 34 2.38 9.53 6.25
CA ASN A 34 3.54 9.39 7.13
C ASN A 34 3.93 7.93 7.36
N LYS A 35 2.95 7.05 7.58
CA LYS A 35 3.13 5.61 7.79
C LYS A 35 3.73 4.94 6.56
N ILE A 36 3.18 5.21 5.39
CA ILE A 36 3.69 4.70 4.11
C ILE A 36 5.08 5.26 3.81
N SER A 37 5.34 6.54 4.13
CA SER A 37 6.64 7.17 3.88
C SER A 37 7.75 6.64 4.80
N ARG A 38 7.44 6.37 6.08
CA ARG A 38 8.40 5.82 7.05
C ARG A 38 8.62 4.31 6.87
N GLY A 39 7.70 3.61 6.20
CA GLY A 39 7.81 2.18 5.92
C GLY A 39 7.60 1.27 7.14
N SER A 40 7.26 1.84 8.31
CA SER A 40 6.95 1.08 9.52
C SER A 40 5.45 0.84 9.62
N PHE A 41 5.01 -0.31 9.12
CA PHE A 41 3.65 -0.82 9.24
C PHE A 41 3.66 -2.34 9.25
N THR A 42 2.59 -2.93 9.76
CA THR A 42 2.45 -4.39 9.81
C THR A 42 2.17 -4.96 8.42
N ALA A 43 2.52 -6.24 8.22
CA ALA A 43 2.15 -6.97 7.00
C ALA A 43 0.62 -7.01 6.80
N ALA A 44 -0.15 -7.12 7.89
CA ALA A 44 -1.61 -7.06 7.84
C ALA A 44 -2.12 -5.73 7.26
N PHE A 45 -1.57 -4.60 7.71
CA PHE A 45 -1.91 -3.28 7.16
C PHE A 45 -1.56 -3.18 5.67
N PHE A 46 -0.42 -3.74 5.27
CA PHE A 46 -0.04 -3.78 3.86
C PHE A 46 -1.06 -4.54 3.01
N LEU A 47 -1.48 -5.72 3.45
CA LEU A 47 -2.50 -6.52 2.75
C LEU A 47 -3.85 -5.79 2.70
N GLN A 48 -4.26 -5.11 3.79
CA GLN A 48 -5.47 -4.29 3.79
C GLN A 48 -5.40 -3.17 2.76
N CYS A 49 -4.25 -2.50 2.63
CA CYS A 49 -4.05 -1.51 1.57
C CYS A 49 -4.15 -2.12 0.17
N LEU A 50 -3.59 -3.31 -0.05
CA LEU A 50 -3.68 -4.02 -1.33
C LEU A 50 -5.13 -4.39 -1.68
N ILE A 51 -5.89 -4.92 -0.71
CA ILE A 51 -7.31 -5.23 -0.88
C ILE A 51 -8.10 -3.95 -1.18
N ALA A 52 -7.87 -2.88 -0.43
CA ALA A 52 -8.56 -1.60 -0.61
C ALA A 52 -8.33 -1.02 -2.01
N VAL A 53 -7.11 -1.08 -2.54
CA VAL A 53 -6.83 -0.61 -3.91
C VAL A 53 -7.29 -1.60 -5.00
N GLY A 54 -7.75 -2.81 -4.63
CA GLY A 54 -8.18 -3.86 -5.56
C GLY A 54 -7.02 -4.60 -6.23
N CYS A 55 -5.88 -4.74 -5.55
CA CYS A 55 -4.73 -5.49 -6.03
C CYS A 55 -4.95 -6.99 -5.82
N GLU A 56 -5.05 -7.74 -6.92
CA GLU A 56 -5.32 -9.18 -6.89
C GLU A 56 -4.05 -10.01 -6.67
N HIS A 57 -2.90 -9.56 -7.19
CA HIS A 57 -1.64 -10.27 -7.05
C HIS A 57 -0.45 -9.30 -6.95
N VAL A 58 0.56 -9.70 -6.17
CA VAL A 58 1.83 -8.98 -6.04
C VAL A 58 2.97 -9.94 -6.36
N THR A 59 3.80 -9.56 -7.33
CA THR A 59 5.01 -10.33 -7.67
C THR A 59 6.19 -9.82 -6.86
N ILE A 60 6.83 -10.71 -6.11
CA ILE A 60 8.06 -10.43 -5.38
C ILE A 60 9.22 -10.95 -6.21
N GLN A 61 10.10 -10.05 -6.66
CA GLN A 61 11.32 -10.44 -7.35
C GLN A 61 12.42 -10.66 -6.31
N ALA A 62 13.04 -11.84 -6.33
CA ALA A 62 14.26 -12.09 -5.58
C ALA A 62 15.38 -11.17 -6.11
N PRO A 63 16.31 -10.73 -5.26
CA PRO A 63 17.50 -10.01 -5.72
C PRO A 63 18.17 -10.84 -6.83
N ARG A 64 18.55 -10.18 -7.93
CA ARG A 64 19.42 -10.82 -8.91
C ARG A 64 20.74 -11.11 -8.19
N ALA A 65 21.11 -12.38 -8.09
CA ALA A 65 22.48 -12.72 -7.76
C ALA A 65 23.30 -12.26 -8.98
N ASP A 66 23.98 -11.13 -8.83
CA ASP A 66 24.89 -10.62 -9.84
C ASP A 66 26.02 -11.65 -9.94
N VAL A 67 25.97 -12.49 -10.99
CA VAL A 67 27.09 -13.36 -11.36
C VAL A 67 28.23 -12.42 -11.74
N THR A 68 29.26 -12.41 -10.89
CA THR A 68 30.53 -11.71 -11.16
C THR A 68 31.26 -12.39 -12.30
#